data_AF-A0A1A8LGQ0-F1
#
_entry.id   AF-A0A1A8LGQ0-F1
#
_cell.length_a   1.000
_cell.length_b   1.000
_cell.length_c   1.000
_cell.angle_alpha   90.00
_cell.angle_beta   90.00
_cell.angle_gamma   90.00
#
_symmetry.space_group_name_H-M   'P 1'
#
loop_
_entity.id
_entity.type
_entity.pdbx_description
1 polymer ?
#
loop_
_entity_poly.entity_id
_entity_poly.type
_entity_poly.pdbx_seq_one_letter_code
_entity_poly.pdbx_strand_id
1 'polypeptide(L)' 'PLISRSQVRRSAEKVIRCNLPSIQNQYTSRLLRRPGQIAADPSHPGHGLFDTPPPGRKFRSLQTRT' A
#
# COMPACT_ATOMS: atom_id res chain seq x y z
N PRO A 1 -3.56 -13.47 26.50
CA PRO A 1 -4.49 -13.74 25.38
C PRO A 1 -4.42 -12.63 24.30
N LEU A 2 -3.86 -12.95 23.12
CA LEU A 2 -3.70 -11.99 22.03
C LEU A 2 -5.02 -11.88 21.24
N ILE A 3 -5.73 -10.75 21.38
CA ILE A 3 -6.94 -10.48 20.59
C ILE A 3 -6.53 -10.40 19.11
N SER A 4 -7.17 -11.19 18.26
CA SER A 4 -6.87 -11.17 16.83
C SER A 4 -7.34 -9.85 16.22
N ARG A 5 -6.58 -9.29 15.27
CA ARG A 5 -6.94 -8.05 14.55
C ARG A 5 -8.34 -8.11 13.92
N SER A 6 -8.79 -9.32 13.57
CA SER A 6 -10.11 -9.59 13.01
C SER A 6 -11.25 -9.36 14.00
N GLN A 7 -11.07 -9.69 15.28
CA GLN A 7 -12.08 -9.49 16.34
C GLN A 7 -12.30 -8.00 16.62
N VAL A 8 -11.21 -7.22 16.71
CA VAL A 8 -11.29 -5.76 16.92
C VAL A 8 -12.12 -5.09 15.81
N ARG A 9 -11.87 -5.47 14.56
CA ARG A 9 -12.61 -4.94 13.41
C ARG A 9 -14.09 -5.29 13.48
N ARG A 10 -14.44 -6.56 13.76
CA ARG A 10 -15.82 -7.02 13.87
C ARG A 10 -16.59 -6.30 14.99
N SER A 11 -15.95 -6.09 16.14
CA SER A 11 -16.53 -5.33 17.23
C SER A 11 -16.79 -3.87 16.84
N ALA A 12 -15.82 -3.23 16.18
CA ALA A 12 -15.98 -1.86 15.71
C ALA A 12 -17.09 -1.74 14.66
N GLU A 13 -17.18 -2.64 13.67
CA GLU A 13 -18.29 -2.71 12.69
C GLU A 13 -19.66 -2.75 13.37
N LYS A 14 -19.79 -3.55 14.44
CA LYS A 14 -21.04 -3.69 15.19
C LYS A 14 -21.46 -2.39 15.89
N VAL A 15 -20.49 -1.62 16.41
CA VAL A 15 -20.73 -0.34 17.09
C VAL A 15 -21.16 0.73 16.11
N ILE A 16 -20.43 0.88 15.00
CA ILE A 16 -20.68 1.93 14.00
C ILE A 16 -21.80 1.57 13.01
N ARG A 17 -22.30 0.32 13.07
CA ARG A 17 -23.33 -0.25 12.17
C ARG A 17 -23.00 -0.09 10.69
N CYS A 18 -21.72 -0.10 10.35
CA CYS A 18 -21.25 -0.07 8.96
C CYS A 18 -20.07 -1.02 8.77
N ASN A 19 -19.87 -1.45 7.52
CA ASN A 19 -18.77 -2.34 7.16
C ASN A 19 -17.46 -1.57 7.16
N LEU A 20 -16.49 -2.04 7.94
CA LEU A 20 -15.15 -1.48 7.92
C LEU A 20 -14.39 -2.05 6.72
N PRO A 21 -13.57 -1.22 6.04
CA PRO A 21 -12.73 -1.71 4.97
C PRO A 21 -11.84 -2.85 5.47
N SER A 22 -11.59 -3.83 4.62
CA SER A 22 -10.63 -4.90 4.92
C SER A 22 -9.28 -4.28 5.27
N ILE A 23 -8.61 -4.80 6.31
CA ILE A 23 -7.26 -4.38 6.69
C ILE A 23 -6.30 -4.52 5.50
N GLN A 24 -6.49 -5.55 4.67
CA GLN A 24 -5.70 -5.75 3.45
C GLN A 24 -5.97 -4.64 2.42
N ASN A 25 -7.23 -4.25 2.21
CA ASN A 25 -7.58 -3.17 1.28
C ASN A 25 -7.05 -1.82 1.76
N GLN A 26 -7.13 -1.54 3.05
CA GLN A 26 -6.57 -0.32 3.62
C GLN A 26 -5.04 -0.30 3.55
N TYR A 27 -4.39 -1.46 3.78
CA TYR A 27 -2.94 -1.60 3.66
C TYR A 27 -2.47 -1.41 2.21
N THR A 28 -3.08 -2.11 1.26
CA THR A 28 -2.78 -1.99 -0.17
C THR A 28 -3.05 -0.58 -0.69
N SER A 29 -4.20 0.02 -0.35
CA SER A 29 -4.51 1.41 -0.71
C SER A 29 -3.42 2.37 -0.22
N ARG A 30 -2.98 2.25 1.05
CA ARG A 30 -1.89 3.08 1.58
C ARG A 30 -0.57 2.86 0.86
N LEU A 31 -0.21 1.60 0.62
CA LEU A 31 1.04 1.25 -0.06
C LEU A 31 1.07 1.75 -1.50
N LEU A 32 -0.06 1.72 -2.19
CA LEU A 32 -0.13 2.05 -3.61
C LEU A 32 -0.45 3.52 -3.87
N ARG A 33 -0.99 4.27 -2.90
CA ARG A 33 -1.41 5.66 -3.14
C ARG A 33 -0.26 6.55 -3.62
N ARG A 34 0.87 6.57 -2.90
CA ARG A 34 2.01 7.42 -3.26
C ARG A 34 2.77 6.87 -4.48
N PRO A 35 3.19 5.59 -4.50
CA PRO A 35 3.85 5.02 -5.67
C PRO A 35 3.01 5.13 -6.95
N GLY A 36 1.69 4.93 -6.85
CA GLY A 36 0.78 5.06 -7.98
C GLY A 36 0.68 6.50 -8.51
N GLN A 37 0.70 7.52 -7.65
CA GLN A 37 0.75 8.91 -8.08
C GLN A 37 2.08 9.25 -8.78
N ILE A 38 3.20 8.78 -8.23
CA ILE A 38 4.54 8.98 -8.82
C ILE A 38 4.65 8.28 -10.18
N ALA A 39 4.14 7.05 -10.28
CA ALA A 39 4.12 6.30 -11.53
C ALA A 39 3.18 6.92 -12.58
N ALA A 40 2.12 7.62 -12.15
CA ALA A 40 1.18 8.28 -13.06
C ALA A 40 1.65 9.67 -13.54
N ASP A 41 2.66 10.27 -12.91
CA ASP A 41 3.18 11.60 -13.24
C ASP A 41 4.60 11.50 -13.86
N PRO A 42 4.74 11.63 -15.19
CA PRO A 42 6.05 11.58 -15.87
C PRO A 42 7.00 12.72 -15.50
N SER A 43 6.49 13.84 -14.99
CA SER A 43 7.30 14.99 -14.59
C SER A 43 7.83 14.84 -13.15
N HIS A 44 7.37 13.83 -12.41
CA HIS A 44 7.82 13.59 -11.05
C HIS A 44 9.27 13.09 -11.01
N PRO A 45 10.15 13.62 -10.15
CA PRO A 45 11.57 13.23 -10.10
C PRO A 45 11.80 11.75 -9.77
N GLY A 46 10.83 11.11 -9.14
CA GLY A 46 10.83 9.68 -8.82
C GLY A 46 10.16 8.76 -9.85
N HIS A 47 9.63 9.28 -10.97
CA HIS A 47 8.88 8.49 -11.97
C HIS A 47 9.68 7.29 -12.48
N GLY A 48 10.95 7.51 -12.86
CA GLY A 48 11.80 6.48 -13.44
C GLY A 48 12.14 5.30 -12.51
N LEU A 49 11.81 5.39 -11.21
CA LEU A 49 11.93 4.27 -10.28
C LEU A 49 10.85 3.20 -10.50
N PHE A 50 9.74 3.56 -11.13
CA PHE A 50 8.58 2.71 -11.39
C PHE A 50 8.43 2.30 -12.86
N ASP A 51 9.42 2.63 -13.70
CA ASP A 51 9.45 2.22 -15.09
C ASP A 51 9.46 0.70 -15.21
N THR A 52 8.77 0.20 -16.25
CA THR A 52 8.74 -1.23 -16.52
C THR A 52 10.16 -1.73 -16.80
N PRO A 53 10.68 -2.69 -16.02
CA PRO A 53 12.02 -3.18 -16.26
C PRO A 53 12.06 -3.94 -17.60
N PRO A 54 13.21 -3.93 -18.31
CA PRO A 54 13.40 -4.77 -19.48
C PRO A 54 13.09 -6.24 -19.18
N PRO A 55 12.63 -7.03 -20.18
CA PRO A 55 12.42 -8.46 -20.03
C PRO A 55 13.63 -9.13 -19.36
N GLY A 56 13.39 -9.96 -18.35
CA GLY A 56 14.44 -10.63 -17.57
C GLY A 56 15.06 -9.79 -16.44
N ARG A 57 14.65 -8.53 -16.27
CA ARG A 57 15.12 -7.67 -15.16
C ARG A 57 14.02 -7.51 -14.11
N LYS A 58 14.41 -7.54 -12.82
CA LYS A 58 13.52 -7.32 -11.67
C LYS A 58 13.76 -5.92 -11.10
N PHE A 59 12.73 -5.34 -10.47
CA PHE A 59 12.90 -4.16 -9.63
C PHE A 59 13.92 -4.43 -8.51
N ARG A 60 14.69 -3.42 -8.12
CA ARG A 60 15.67 -3.51 -7.03
C ARG A 60 15.29 -2.53 -5.92
N SER A 61 15.52 -2.91 -4.67
CA SER A 61 15.42 -1.98 -3.56
C SER A 61 16.52 -0.93 -3.66
N LEU A 62 16.17 0.33 -3.40
CA LEU A 62 17.15 1.39 -3.24
C LEU A 62 17.74 1.29 -1.84
N GLN A 63 19.07 1.38 -1.74
CA GLN A 63 19.72 1.60 -0.46
C GLN A 63 19.78 3.11 -0.22
N THR A 64 19.17 3.56 0.88
CA THR A 64 19.22 4.96 1.30
C THR A 64 20.08 5.06 2.56
N ARG A 65 21.06 5.97 2.57
CA ARG A 65 21.74 6.40 3.80
C ARG A 65 20.98 7.61 4.33
N THR A 66 20.23 7.42 5.41
CA THR A 66 19.61 8.50 6.20
C THR A 66 20.53 8.94 7.31
#